data_AF-A0A941J7A3-F1
#
_entry.id   AF-A0A941J7A3-F1
#
_cell.length_a   1.000
_cell.length_b   1.000
_cell.length_c   1.000
_cell.angle_alpha   90.00
_cell.angle_beta   90.00
_cell.angle_gamma   90.00
#
_symmetry.space_group_name_H-M   'P 1'
#
loop_
_entity.id
_entity.type
_entity.pdbx_description
1 polymer ?
#
loop_
_entity_poly.entity_id
_entity_poly.type
_entity_poly.pdbx_seq_one_letter_code
_entity_poly.pdbx_strand_id
1 'polypeptide(L)'
;MMGNGGAEIIMLVANGLANQRVLIIQPAFAEYAEACLAAGCKVDFHQLDAPGWQLDLERLIPRLPEYDAIFLCTPNNPTGVSFKRDTVRN
;
A
#
# COMPACT_ATOMS: atom_id res chain seq x y z
N MET A 1 3.13 -0.04 18.27
CA MET A 1 3.83 -1.30 17.96
C MET A 1 5.33 -1.04 18.04
N MET A 2 6.07 -1.94 18.66
CA MET A 2 7.54 -1.93 18.68
C MET A 2 8.01 -3.17 17.90
N GLY A 3 9.06 -3.03 17.10
CA GLY A 3 9.65 -4.13 16.36
C GLY A 3 11.14 -3.87 16.11
N ASN A 4 11.89 -4.89 15.74
CA ASN A 4 13.33 -4.87 15.48
C ASN A 4 13.67 -4.26 14.10
N GLY A 5 12.81 -3.37 13.59
CA GLY A 5 12.95 -2.71 12.30
C GLY A 5 11.64 -2.62 11.51
N GLY A 6 11.68 -1.92 10.37
CA GLY A 6 10.52 -1.72 9.51
C GLY A 6 9.96 -3.01 8.90
N ALA A 7 10.83 -3.97 8.55
CA ALA A 7 10.42 -5.25 7.99
C ALA A 7 9.56 -6.07 8.96
N GLU A 8 9.92 -6.12 10.25
CA GLU A 8 9.12 -6.83 11.25
C GLU A 8 7.77 -6.14 11.48
N ILE A 9 7.74 -4.81 11.48
CA ILE A 9 6.48 -4.06 11.58
C ILE A 9 5.57 -4.36 10.39
N ILE A 10 6.11 -4.44 9.17
CA ILE A 10 5.35 -4.81 7.96
C ILE A 10 4.75 -6.21 8.12
N MET A 11 5.54 -7.19 8.58
CA MET A 11 5.05 -8.55 8.83
C MET A 11 3.95 -8.58 9.90
N LEU A 12 4.12 -7.85 11.00
CA LEU A 12 3.11 -7.77 12.06
C LEU A 12 1.81 -7.13 11.58
N VAL A 13 1.89 -6.07 10.77
CA VAL A 13 0.72 -5.44 10.15
C VAL A 13 0.04 -6.41 9.19
N ALA A 14 0.79 -7.07 8.31
CA ALA A 14 0.25 -8.06 7.37
C ALA A 14 -0.44 -9.22 8.08
N ASN A 15 0.14 -9.75 9.16
CA ASN A 15 -0.51 -10.78 9.98
C ASN A 15 -1.81 -10.30 10.63
N GLY A 16 -1.87 -9.04 11.06
CA GLY A 16 -3.12 -8.43 11.56
C GLY A 16 -4.20 -8.28 10.48
N LEU A 17 -3.81 -8.28 9.20
CA LEU A 17 -4.68 -8.22 8.03
C LEU A 17 -4.98 -9.60 7.42
N ALA A 18 -4.66 -10.70 8.11
CA ALA A 18 -4.85 -12.05 7.57
C ALA A 18 -6.27 -12.28 7.00
N ASN A 19 -6.34 -12.86 5.80
CA ASN A 19 -7.56 -13.10 5.01
C ASN A 19 -8.30 -11.86 4.50
N GLN A 20 -7.81 -10.64 4.77
CA GLN A 20 -8.42 -9.41 4.28
C GLN A 20 -8.02 -9.12 2.83
N ARG A 21 -8.77 -8.23 2.16
CA ARG A 21 -8.45 -7.74 0.82
C ARG A 21 -7.66 -6.43 0.93
N VAL A 22 -6.43 -6.45 0.43
CA VAL A 22 -5.45 -5.37 0.57
C VAL A 22 -5.13 -4.78 -0.81
N LEU A 23 -5.15 -3.45 -0.91
CA LEU A 23 -4.68 -2.74 -2.10
C LEU A 23 -3.28 -2.19 -1.87
N ILE A 24 -2.37 -2.41 -2.82
CA ILE A 24 -1.02 -1.82 -2.79
C ILE A 24 -0.89 -0.83 -3.95
N ILE A 25 -0.53 0.41 -3.64
CA ILE A 25 -0.25 1.45 -4.65
C ILE A 25 1.16 1.22 -5.20
N GLN A 26 1.29 0.88 -6.49
CA GLN A 26 2.56 0.51 -7.13
C GLN A 26 3.06 1.55 -8.13
N PRO A 27 4.38 1.65 -8.38
CA PRO A 27 5.45 0.79 -7.86
C PRO A 27 5.71 1.04 -6.37
N ALA A 28 5.94 -0.04 -5.62
CA ALA A 28 6.10 -0.02 -4.17
C ALA A 28 7.24 -0.95 -3.74
N PHE A 29 7.63 -0.85 -2.46
CA PHE A 29 8.50 -1.83 -1.82
C PHE A 29 7.88 -3.23 -1.86
N ALA A 30 8.64 -4.23 -2.33
CA ALA A 30 8.11 -5.56 -2.66
C ALA A 30 7.58 -6.30 -1.42
N GLU A 31 8.21 -6.06 -0.27
CA GLU A 31 7.94 -6.72 1.00
C GLU A 31 6.52 -6.48 1.51
N TYR A 32 5.83 -5.41 1.07
CA TYR A 32 4.42 -5.22 1.38
C TYR A 32 3.56 -6.35 0.81
N ALA A 33 3.78 -6.69 -0.47
CA ALA A 33 3.03 -7.75 -1.15
C ALA A 33 3.44 -9.12 -0.62
N GLU A 34 4.74 -9.36 -0.44
CA GLU A 34 5.26 -10.62 0.08
C GLU A 34 4.71 -10.93 1.48
N ALA A 35 4.72 -9.95 2.39
CA ALA A 35 4.19 -10.13 3.74
C ALA A 35 2.68 -10.39 3.74
N CYS A 36 1.90 -9.64 2.94
CA CYS A 36 0.45 -9.82 2.86
C CYS A 36 0.08 -11.18 2.27
N LEU A 37 0.75 -11.61 1.20
CA LEU A 37 0.54 -12.94 0.60
C LEU A 37 0.93 -14.06 1.57
N ALA A 38 2.05 -13.93 2.29
CA ALA A 38 2.46 -14.89 3.31
C ALA A 38 1.46 -14.99 4.47
N ALA A 39 0.78 -13.88 4.81
CA ALA A 39 -0.29 -13.83 5.81
C ALA A 39 -1.66 -14.30 5.27
N GLY A 40 -1.77 -14.71 4.01
CA GLY A 40 -3.01 -15.17 3.39
C GLY A 40 -3.98 -14.07 2.98
N CYS A 41 -3.52 -12.84 2.81
CA CYS A 41 -4.33 -11.73 2.28
C CYS A 41 -4.63 -11.92 0.79
N LYS A 42 -5.75 -11.34 0.32
CA LYS A 42 -6.01 -11.14 -1.11
C LYS A 42 -5.42 -9.80 -1.52
N VAL A 43 -4.38 -9.81 -2.36
CA VAL A 43 -3.65 -8.59 -2.73
C VAL A 43 -4.02 -8.15 -4.15
N ASP A 44 -4.50 -6.92 -4.29
CA ASP A 44 -4.64 -6.24 -5.58
C ASP A 44 -3.66 -5.06 -5.68
N PHE A 45 -3.43 -4.60 -6.91
CA PHE A 45 -2.52 -3.49 -7.19
C PHE A 45 -3.24 -2.32 -7.89
N HIS A 46 -2.87 -1.11 -7.50
CA HIS A 46 -3.18 0.11 -8.25
C HIS A 46 -1.87 0.68 -8.79
N GLN A 47 -1.66 0.52 -10.09
CA GLN A 47 -0.46 0.98 -10.79
C GLN A 47 -0.56 2.48 -11.05
N LEU A 48 0.46 3.23 -10.59
CA LEU A 48 0.70 4.61 -10.93
C LEU A 48 1.48 4.70 -12.23
N ASP A 49 1.20 5.75 -13.01
CA ASP A 49 1.82 5.94 -14.32
C ASP A 49 3.13 6.74 -14.21
N ALA A 50 4.16 6.25 -14.89
CA ALA A 50 5.41 6.97 -15.09
C ALA A 50 5.21 8.17 -16.03
N PRO A 51 6.07 9.20 -15.95
CA PRO A 51 7.12 9.41 -14.96
C PRO A 51 6.62 10.13 -13.69
N GLY A 52 5.33 10.50 -13.63
CA GLY A 52 4.79 11.35 -12.58
C GLY A 52 4.47 10.63 -11.28
N TRP A 53 4.13 9.34 -11.34
CA TRP A 53 3.75 8.51 -10.19
C TRP A 53 2.72 9.18 -9.29
N GLN A 54 1.73 9.83 -9.88
CA GLN A 54 0.69 10.57 -9.16
C GLN A 54 -0.52 9.68 -8.89
N LEU A 55 -1.18 9.88 -7.75
CA LEU A 55 -2.44 9.20 -7.43
C LEU A 55 -3.54 9.69 -8.37
N ASP A 56 -4.04 8.80 -9.23
CA ASP A 56 -5.27 9.01 -9.99
C ASP A 56 -6.46 8.79 -9.06
N LEU A 57 -6.92 9.87 -8.42
CA LEU A 57 -8.03 9.82 -7.46
C LEU A 57 -9.35 9.40 -8.12
N GLU A 58 -9.58 9.76 -9.38
CA GLU A 58 -10.82 9.43 -10.09
C GLU A 58 -10.93 7.92 -10.29
N ARG A 59 -9.79 7.25 -10.57
CA ARG A 59 -9.72 5.80 -10.71
C ARG A 59 -9.59 5.06 -9.37
N LEU A 60 -8.95 5.69 -8.37
CA LEU A 60 -8.66 5.06 -7.08
C LEU A 60 -9.87 5.07 -6.14
N ILE A 61 -10.50 6.23 -5.94
CA ILE A 61 -11.57 6.43 -4.94
C ILE A 61 -12.72 5.42 -5.10
N PRO A 62 -13.27 5.16 -6.30
CA PRO A 62 -14.38 4.22 -6.47
C PRO A 62 -14.04 2.78 -6.08
N ARG A 63 -12.77 2.41 -6.10
CA ARG A 63 -12.29 1.06 -5.75
C ARG A 63 -12.05 0.88 -4.27
N LEU A 64 -11.81 1.97 -3.52
CA LEU A 64 -11.44 1.88 -2.09
C LEU A 64 -12.43 1.09 -1.22
N PRO A 65 -13.76 1.17 -1.43
CA PRO A 65 -14.73 0.38 -0.65
C PRO A 65 -14.60 -1.13 -0.80
N GLU A 66 -13.86 -1.63 -1.80
CA GLU A 66 -13.62 -3.07 -1.98
C GLU A 66 -12.51 -3.64 -1.09
N TYR A 67 -11.75 -2.77 -0.40
CA TYR A 67 -10.53 -3.14 0.32
C TYR A 67 -10.62 -2.82 1.80
N ASP A 68 -10.07 -3.70 2.62
CA ASP A 68 -10.01 -3.54 4.07
C ASP A 68 -8.79 -2.72 4.51
N ALA A 69 -7.74 -2.70 3.68
CA ALA A 69 -6.52 -1.94 3.93
C ALA A 69 -5.82 -1.51 2.64
N ILE A 70 -5.04 -0.42 2.74
CA ILE A 70 -4.25 0.13 1.65
C ILE A 70 -2.82 0.36 2.14
N PHE A 71 -1.83 -0.13 1.39
CA PHE A 71 -0.43 0.26 1.58
C PHE A 71 -0.10 1.45 0.68
N LEU A 72 0.22 2.58 1.30
CA LEU A 72 0.68 3.82 0.66
C LEU A 72 1.97 4.29 1.34
N CYS A 73 3.09 4.27 0.60
CA CYS A 73 4.38 4.71 1.10
C CYS A 73 4.64 6.17 0.68
N THR A 74 5.01 7.05 1.62
CA THR A 74 5.35 8.45 1.32
C THR A 74 6.47 8.96 2.25
N PRO A 75 7.65 9.34 1.74
CA PRO A 75 8.09 9.25 0.34
C PRO A 75 8.09 7.80 -0.16
N ASN A 76 7.61 7.58 -1.38
CA ASN A 76 7.41 6.25 -1.95
C ASN A 76 8.74 5.60 -2.35
N ASN A 77 9.03 4.39 -1.88
CA ASN A 77 10.09 3.54 -2.42
C ASN A 77 9.48 2.68 -3.55
N PRO A 78 10.00 2.69 -4.80
CA PRO A 78 11.31 3.19 -5.27
C PRO A 78 11.33 4.58 -5.91
N THR A 79 10.17 5.21 -6.13
CA THR A 79 10.08 6.41 -6.99
C THR A 79 10.56 7.72 -6.35
N GLY A 80 10.67 7.77 -5.02
CA GLY A 80 10.97 8.95 -4.23
C GLY A 80 9.84 9.98 -4.11
N VAL A 81 8.69 9.81 -4.80
CA VAL A 81 7.62 10.82 -4.78
C VAL A 81 6.92 10.91 -3.44
N SER A 82 6.48 12.11 -3.08
CA SER A 82 5.64 12.34 -1.90
C SER A 82 4.26 12.79 -2.35
N PHE A 83 3.22 12.20 -1.77
CA PHE A 83 1.84 12.57 -2.08
C PHE A 83 1.42 13.80 -1.29
N LYS A 84 0.61 14.68 -1.90
CA LYS A 84 0.10 15.88 -1.23
C LYS A 84 -0.82 15.46 -0.08
N ARG A 85 -0.71 16.14 1.07
CA ARG A 85 -1.54 15.83 2.25
C ARG A 85 -3.04 15.88 1.94
N ASP A 86 -3.47 16.84 1.13
CA ASP A 86 -4.88 17.02 0.76
C ASP A 86 -5.40 15.86 -0.10
N THR A 87 -4.52 15.19 -0.85
CA THR A 87 -4.86 13.98 -1.63
C THR A 87 -5.14 12.79 -0.72
N VAL A 88 -4.49 12.70 0.46
CA VAL A 88 -4.58 11.54 1.38
C VAL A 88 -5.69 11.71 2.44
N ARG A 89 -6.21 12.92 2.64
CA ARG A 89 -7.19 13.22 3.71
C ARG A 89 -8.66 13.12 3.29
N ASN A 90 -8.97 12.84 2.03
CA ASN A 90 -10.34 12.79 1.52
C ASN A 90 -11.10 11.56 2.04
#